data_AF-R7ZQ12-F1
#
_entry.id   AF-R7ZQ12-F1
#
_cell.length_a   1.000
_cell.length_b   1.000
_cell.length_c   1.000
_cell.angle_alpha   90.00
_cell.angle_beta   90.00
_cell.angle_gamma   90.00
#
_symmetry.space_group_name_H-M   'P 1'
#
loop_
_entity.id
_entity.type
_entity.pdbx_description
1 polymer ?
#
loop_
_entity_poly.entity_id
_entity_poly.type
_entity_poly.pdbx_seq_one_letter_code
_entity_poly.pdbx_strand_id
1 'polypeptide(L)' 'MDLGIAGCSQLYTLSLYGGFNPEEVDSILQLEKLGLGSATMLALGYRDQQADPMVYAPKVRRPMEELLVRI' A
#
# COMPACT_ATOMS: atom_id res chain seq x y z
N MET A 1 -10.32 5.33 -5.02
CA MET A 1 -9.79 4.79 -3.75
C MET A 1 -9.79 3.26 -3.77
N ASP A 2 -9.61 2.63 -4.93
CA ASP A 2 -10.19 1.28 -5.09
C ASP A 2 -9.19 0.19 -5.48
N LEU A 3 -7.94 0.51 -5.80
CA LEU A 3 -6.96 -0.51 -6.19
C LEU A 3 -6.57 -1.42 -5.01
N GLY A 4 -6.48 -0.86 -3.80
CA GLY A 4 -6.18 -1.63 -2.59
C GLY A 4 -7.30 -2.59 -2.17
N ILE A 5 -8.56 -2.22 -2.39
CA ILE A 5 -9.71 -3.08 -2.10
C ILE A 5 -9.89 -4.12 -3.23
N ALA A 6 -9.72 -3.69 -4.49
CA ALA A 6 -9.85 -4.56 -5.66
C ALA A 6 -8.75 -5.63 -5.73
N GLY A 7 -7.49 -5.32 -5.39
CA GLY A 7 -6.46 -6.35 -5.36
C GLY A 7 -6.69 -7.38 -4.25
N CYS A 8 -7.22 -6.96 -3.09
CA CYS A 8 -7.59 -7.89 -2.02
C CYS A 8 -8.74 -8.82 -2.44
N SER A 9 -9.69 -8.35 -3.26
CA SER A 9 -10.82 -9.17 -3.73
C SER A 9 -10.42 -10.20 -4.78
N GLN A 10 -9.35 -9.95 -5.54
CA GLN A 10 -8.78 -10.87 -6.53
C GLN A 10 -7.72 -11.83 -5.95
N LEU A 11 -7.66 -11.97 -4.62
CA LEU A 11 -6.68 -12.81 -3.90
C LEU A 11 -5.21 -12.35 -4.03
N TYR A 12 -4.96 -11.15 -4.57
CA TYR A 12 -3.62 -10.57 -4.58
C TYR A 12 -3.31 -9.93 -3.23
N THR A 13 -2.12 -10.19 -2.73
CA THR A 13 -1.59 -9.45 -1.60
C THR A 13 -1.02 -8.13 -2.11
N LEU A 14 -1.39 -7.06 -1.40
CA LEU A 14 -0.95 -5.70 -1.66
C LEU A 14 -0.14 -5.23 -0.46
N SER A 15 1.11 -4.89 -0.69
CA SER A 15 1.93 -4.17 0.30
C SER A 15 2.12 -2.75 -0.18
N LEU A 16 1.55 -1.80 0.57
CA LEU A 16 1.75 -0.37 0.34
C LEU A 16 3.05 0.05 1.03
N TYR A 17 3.97 0.60 0.26
CA TYR A 17 5.25 1.07 0.78
C TYR A 17 5.35 2.58 0.59
N GLY A 18 5.38 3.32 1.70
CA GLY A 18 5.56 4.77 1.72
C GLY A 18 6.99 5.22 2.04
N GLY A 19 7.91 4.29 2.33
CA GLY A 19 9.27 4.59 2.80
C GLY A 19 10.33 4.52 1.70
N PHE A 20 10.06 5.04 0.50
CA PHE A 20 11.03 5.08 -0.61
C PHE A 20 11.45 6.53 -0.89
N ASN A 21 12.63 6.73 -1.48
CA ASN A 21 13.08 8.04 -1.93
C ASN A 21 12.43 8.38 -3.28
N PRO A 22 11.50 9.35 -3.36
CA PRO A 22 10.80 9.67 -4.61
C PRO A 22 11.75 10.17 -5.69
N GLU A 23 12.77 10.95 -5.34
CA GLU A 23 13.72 11.54 -6.29
C GLU A 23 14.53 10.46 -7.03
N GLU A 24 14.98 9.44 -6.31
CA GLU A 24 15.69 8.31 -6.91
C GLU A 24 14.80 7.50 -7.84
N VAL A 25 13.54 7.27 -7.44
CA VAL A 25 12.57 6.52 -8.25
C VAL A 25 12.17 7.30 -9.50
N ASP A 26 11.93 8.60 -9.36
CA ASP A 26 11.57 9.49 -10.45
C ASP A 26 12.70 9.62 -11.47
N SER A 27 13.95 9.63 -11.00
CA SER A 27 15.15 9.61 -11.85
C SER A 27 15.29 8.29 -12.63
N ILE A 28 15.14 7.14 -11.95
CA ILE A 28 15.24 5.81 -12.58
C ILE A 28 14.15 5.62 -13.64
N LEU A 29 12.92 6.05 -13.34
CA LEU A 29 11.76 5.90 -14.22
C LEU A 29 11.57 7.09 -15.18
N GLN A 30 12.43 8.11 -15.08
CA GLN A 30 12.40 9.34 -15.88
C GLN A 30 11.03 10.05 -15.84
N LEU A 31 10.35 10.00 -14.69
CA LEU A 31 8.98 10.51 -14.53
C LEU A 31 8.91 12.04 -14.67
N GLU A 32 9.99 12.74 -14.35
CA GLU A 32 10.12 14.19 -14.55
C GLU A 32 9.90 14.60 -16.01
N LYS A 33 10.35 13.80 -16.98
CA LYS A 33 10.18 14.07 -18.41
C LYS A 33 8.71 14.01 -18.84
N LEU A 34 7.88 13.34 -18.06
CA LEU A 34 6.44 13.18 -18.28
C LEU A 34 5.63 14.16 -17.42
N GLY A 35 6.29 15.01 -16.61
CA GLY A 35 5.62 15.88 -15.64
C GLY A 35 4.94 15.10 -14.50
N LEU A 36 5.42 13.89 -14.23
CA LEU A 36 4.88 12.99 -13.20
C LEU A 36 5.88 12.87 -12.04
N GLY A 37 5.37 12.47 -10.87
CA GLY A 37 6.18 12.16 -9.70
C GLY A 37 5.63 10.96 -8.94
N SER A 38 6.50 10.21 -8.30
CA SER A 38 6.14 9.01 -7.55
C SER A 38 5.62 9.35 -6.15
N ALA A 39 4.38 8.95 -5.87
CA ALA A 39 3.69 9.26 -4.61
C ALA A 39 3.49 8.03 -3.70
N THR A 40 3.28 6.85 -4.27
CA THR A 40 3.05 5.62 -3.51
C THR A 40 3.49 4.43 -4.35
N MET A 41 4.17 3.47 -3.72
CA MET A 41 4.49 2.19 -4.34
C MET A 41 3.55 1.11 -3.83
N LEU A 42 3.09 0.27 -4.76
CA LEU A 42 2.22 -0.85 -4.49
C LEU A 42 2.83 -2.13 -5.03
N ALA A 43 3.32 -2.98 -4.12
CA ALA A 43 3.78 -4.31 -4.49
C ALA A 43 2.58 -5.24 -4.60
N LEU A 44 2.37 -5.81 -5.79
CA LEU A 44 1.33 -6.77 -6.11
C LEU A 44 1.94 -8.17 -6.24
N GLY A 45 1.35 -9.16 -5.58
CA GLY A 45 1.80 -10.55 -5.72
C GLY A 45 1.06 -11.54 -4.84
N TYR A 46 1.57 -12.77 -4.81
CA TYR A 46 1.14 -13.80 -3.87
C TYR A 46 2.03 -13.79 -2.65
N ARG A 47 1.42 -13.93 -1.48
CA ARG A 47 2.12 -13.87 -0.19
C ARG A 47 2.59 -15.24 0.21
N ASP A 48 3.86 -15.32 0.59
CA ASP A 48 4.45 -16.51 1.16
C ASP A 48 4.02 -16.66 2.62
N GLN A 49 3.33 -17.74 2.94
CA GLN A 49 2.79 -18.01 4.28
C GLN A 49 3.88 -18.35 5.31
N GLN A 50 5.06 -18.79 4.88
CA GLN A 50 6.15 -19.16 5.78
C GLN A 50 7.10 -17.99 6.04
N ALA A 51 7.30 -17.12 5.03
CA ALA A 51 8.23 -16.01 5.11
C ALA A 51 7.59 -14.70 5.61
N ASP A 52 6.25 -14.55 5.54
CA ASP A 52 5.56 -13.34 6.01
C ASP A 52 5.07 -13.47 7.47
N PRO A 53 5.76 -12.84 8.46
CA PRO A 53 5.34 -12.89 9.85
C PRO A 53 4.00 -12.17 10.12
N MET A 54 3.54 -11.31 9.22
CA MET A 54 2.27 -10.58 9.35
C MET A 54 1.08 -11.35 8.80
N VAL A 55 1.28 -12.56 8.25
CA VAL A 55 0.20 -13.32 7.62
C VAL A 55 -0.93 -13.69 8.61
N TYR A 56 -0.61 -13.89 9.89
CA TYR A 56 -1.55 -14.22 10.97
C TYR A 56 -1.77 -13.08 11.97
N ALA A 57 -1.21 -11.89 11.72
CA ALA A 57 -1.35 -10.77 12.63
C ALA A 57 -2.81 -10.24 12.64
N PRO A 58 -3.42 -10.01 13.82
CA PRO A 58 -4.76 -9.45 13.89
C PRO A 58 -4.77 -8.00 13.39
N LYS A 59 -5.81 -7.64 12.62
CA LYS A 59 -6.00 -6.27 12.15
C LYS A 59 -6.42 -5.37 13.33
N VAL A 60 -5.47 -4.64 13.89
CA VAL A 60 -5.75 -3.67 14.94
C VAL A 60 -6.28 -2.37 14.34
N ARG A 61 -7.38 -1.86 14.88
CA ARG A 61 -8.02 -0.58 14.51
C ARG A 61 -8.40 0.16 15.78
N ARG A 62 -8.46 1.50 15.70
CA ARG A 62 -8.99 2.31 16.81
C ARG A 62 -10.48 2.00 17.01
N PRO A 63 -11.00 2.07 18.25
CA PRO A 63 -12.43 1.94 18.52
C PRO A 63 -13.24 2.93 17.68
N MET A 64 -14.40 2.49 17.22
CA MET A 64 -15.21 3.27 16.28
C MET A 64 -15.71 4.58 16.92
N GLU A 65 -15.97 4.55 18.23
CA GLU A 65 -16.42 5.72 18.99
C GLU A 65 -15.37 6.83 19.06
N GLU A 66 -14.08 6.49 18.98
CA GLU A 66 -12.98 7.47 18.91
C GLU A 66 -12.68 7.96 17.50
N LEU A 67 -13.09 7.19 16.49
CA LEU A 67 -12.78 7.46 15.09
C LEU A 67 -13.87 8.31 14.40
N LEU A 68 -15.10 8.25 14.90
CA LEU A 68 -16.25 8.95 14.33
C LEU A 68 -16.79 10.03 15.27
N VAL A 69 -16.92 11.26 14.76
CA VAL A 69 -17.73 12.30 15.39
C VAL A 69 -19.08 12.31 14.67
N ARG A 70 -20.17 12.00 15.39
CA ARG A 70 -21.53 12.15 14.89
C ARG A 70 -21.99 13.58 15.15
N ILE A 71 -22.44 14.26 14.10
CA ILE A 71 -23.00 15.62 14.11
C ILE A 71 -24.50 15.51 13.91
#